data_AF-A0A319DA95-F1
#
_entry.id   AF-A0A319DA95-F1
#
_cell.length_a   1.000
_cell.length_b   1.000
_cell.length_c   1.000
_cell.angle_alpha   90.00
_cell.angle_beta   90.00
_cell.angle_gamma   90.00
#
_symmetry.space_group_name_H-M   'P 1'
#
loop_
_entity.id
_entity.type
_entity.pdbx_description
1 polymer ?
#
loop_
_entity_poly.entity_id
_entity_poly.type
_entity_poly.pdbx_seq_one_letter_code
_entity_poly.pdbx_strand_id
1 'polypeptide(L)'
;MTQRNQYTYTDCGSSPEEARTRGCIFEPMQRAWVPPECYFPEPEDDYDTFRDRKWYLDRKMTIDADVEKLEAGEISVAYTRYWHDEHCTYQFRKLALAVSMGKRMINSKALDIEHSNHCALAIAERLAGSYNVSYVETDHSMTESHLGYEWCLPLKSIASLDKAVPIYPKGQGKK
;
A
#
# COMPACT_ATOMS: atom_id res chain seq x y z
N MET A 1 16.93 -13.38 33.47
CA MET A 1 17.07 -12.43 32.34
C MET A 1 15.67 -12.01 31.93
N THR A 2 15.23 -10.83 32.37
CA THR A 2 13.90 -10.29 32.07
C THR A 2 13.88 -9.81 30.63
N GLN A 3 13.10 -10.47 29.78
CA GLN A 3 12.89 -10.10 28.39
C GLN A 3 12.20 -8.73 28.38
N ARG A 4 12.94 -7.66 28.05
CA ARG A 4 12.35 -6.34 27.82
C ARG A 4 11.34 -6.50 26.69
N ASN A 5 10.07 -6.20 26.95
CA ASN A 5 9.07 -6.06 25.91
C ASN A 5 9.49 -4.85 25.06
N GLN A 6 10.11 -5.10 23.90
CA GLN A 6 11.00 -4.17 23.19
C GLN A 6 10.30 -3.21 22.21
N TYR A 7 8.98 -3.02 22.34
CA TYR A 7 8.22 -2.14 21.45
C TYR A 7 7.54 -1.06 22.28
N THR A 8 7.77 0.21 21.92
CA THR A 8 7.33 1.38 22.69
C THR A 8 6.01 1.92 22.12
N TYR A 9 5.78 1.76 20.81
CA TYR A 9 4.58 2.22 20.13
C TYR A 9 3.99 1.07 19.29
N THR A 10 2.92 0.43 19.79
CA THR A 10 2.21 -0.64 19.07
C THR A 10 0.81 -0.24 18.61
N ASP A 11 0.36 0.98 18.96
CA ASP A 11 -0.97 1.49 18.64
C ASP A 11 -0.92 3.02 18.50
N CYS A 12 -1.66 3.56 17.53
CA CYS A 12 -1.75 4.99 17.23
C CYS A 12 -2.99 5.67 17.81
N GLY A 13 -3.80 4.95 18.60
CA GLY A 13 -5.03 5.48 19.14
C GLY A 13 -6.12 5.61 18.08
N SER A 14 -7.04 6.54 18.31
CA SER A 14 -8.31 6.67 17.59
C SER A 14 -8.52 8.03 16.93
N SER A 15 -7.56 8.95 17.06
CA SER A 15 -7.59 10.27 16.43
C SER A 15 -6.22 10.70 15.91
N PRO A 16 -6.15 11.62 14.93
CA PRO A 16 -4.88 12.19 14.46
C PRO A 16 -4.06 12.82 15.60
N GLU A 17 -4.73 13.43 16.57
CA GLU A 17 -4.05 14.06 17.72
C GLU A 17 -3.42 13.04 18.66
N GLU A 18 -4.13 11.94 18.97
CA GLU A 18 -3.58 10.83 19.73
C GLU A 18 -2.40 10.18 18.98
N ALA A 19 -2.52 9.99 17.67
CA ALA A 19 -1.48 9.41 16.84
C ALA A 19 -0.20 10.26 16.85
N ARG A 20 -0.33 11.58 16.70
CA ARG A 20 0.80 12.53 16.82
C ARG A 20 1.42 12.50 18.21
N THR A 21 0.59 12.52 19.26
CA THR A 21 1.04 12.44 20.66
C THR A 21 1.84 11.16 20.92
N ARG A 22 1.47 10.06 20.25
CA ARG A 22 2.16 8.76 20.31
C ARG A 22 3.30 8.62 19.30
N GLY A 23 3.65 9.67 18.56
CA GLY A 23 4.75 9.65 17.61
C GLY A 23 4.50 8.78 16.37
N CYS A 24 3.26 8.43 16.07
CA CYS A 24 2.93 7.70 14.85
C CYS A 24 3.17 8.55 13.59
N ILE A 25 3.45 7.86 12.50
CA ILE A 25 3.72 8.44 11.19
C ILE A 25 2.48 8.25 10.33
N PHE A 26 1.96 9.32 9.73
CA PHE A 26 0.90 9.20 8.75
C PHE A 26 1.48 8.67 7.43
N GLU A 27 0.93 7.58 6.92
CA GLU A 27 1.35 6.96 5.67
C GLU A 27 0.28 7.19 4.59
N PRO A 28 0.50 8.13 3.64
CA PRO A 28 -0.50 8.58 2.68
C PRO A 28 -1.21 7.47 1.91
N MET A 29 -0.46 6.57 1.25
CA MET A 29 -1.04 5.47 0.47
C MET A 29 -1.83 4.48 1.31
N GLN A 30 -1.53 4.36 2.61
CA GLN A 30 -2.35 3.56 3.53
C GLN A 30 -3.57 4.33 4.06
N ARG A 31 -3.57 5.66 3.97
CA ARG A 31 -4.48 6.56 4.70
C ARG A 31 -4.59 6.18 6.18
N ALA A 32 -3.46 5.84 6.78
CA ALA A 32 -3.40 5.31 8.15
C ALA A 32 -2.25 5.96 8.93
N TRP A 33 -2.46 6.10 10.24
CA TRP A 33 -1.40 6.39 11.18
C TRP A 33 -0.72 5.07 11.59
N VAL A 34 0.58 4.99 11.38
CA VAL A 34 1.37 3.76 11.53
C VAL A 34 2.39 3.96 12.66
N PRO A 35 2.53 2.99 13.60
CA PRO A 35 3.56 3.08 14.62
C PRO A 35 4.96 3.07 13.99
N PRO A 36 5.94 3.82 14.52
CA PRO A 36 7.30 3.88 13.97
C PRO A 36 7.97 2.52 13.79
N GLU A 37 7.70 1.55 14.66
CA GLU A 37 8.21 0.19 14.60
C GLU A 37 7.70 -0.59 13.36
N CYS A 38 6.54 -0.20 12.83
CA CYS A 38 5.90 -0.79 11.65
C CYS A 38 6.16 0.02 10.37
N TYR A 39 6.67 1.25 10.50
CA TYR A 39 6.91 2.14 9.37
C TYR A 39 8.27 1.84 8.73
N PHE A 40 8.26 1.78 7.40
CA PHE A 40 9.47 1.76 6.59
C PHE A 40 9.17 2.49 5.28
N PRO A 41 10.04 3.42 4.85
CA PRO A 41 9.77 4.26 3.69
C PRO A 41 9.81 3.42 2.42
N GLU A 42 8.93 3.78 1.47
CA GLU A 42 9.04 3.36 0.08
C GLU A 42 9.67 4.50 -0.74
N PRO A 43 10.19 4.25 -1.96
CA PRO A 43 10.65 5.31 -2.83
C PRO A 43 9.52 6.31 -3.10
N GLU A 44 9.66 7.54 -2.58
CA GLU A 44 8.65 8.59 -2.63
C GLU A 44 8.29 9.02 -4.07
N ASP A 45 9.20 8.76 -5.03
CA ASP A 45 9.03 9.08 -6.45
C ASP A 45 7.93 8.24 -7.14
N ASP A 46 7.48 7.13 -6.54
CA ASP A 46 6.60 6.17 -7.21
C ASP A 46 5.12 6.59 -7.22
N TYR A 47 4.67 7.50 -6.33
CA TYR A 47 3.24 7.84 -6.18
C TYR A 47 2.98 9.27 -5.70
N ASP A 48 2.06 9.97 -6.37
CA ASP A 48 1.41 11.17 -5.83
C ASP A 48 0.02 10.78 -5.32
N THR A 49 -0.10 10.45 -4.03
CA THR A 49 -1.32 9.87 -3.44
C THR A 49 -2.56 10.77 -3.57
N PHE A 50 -2.36 12.09 -3.52
CA PHE A 50 -3.48 13.03 -3.31
C PHE A 50 -3.62 14.08 -4.40
N ARG A 51 -2.54 14.52 -5.06
CA ARG A 51 -2.58 15.65 -6.00
C ARG A 51 -2.73 15.25 -7.46
N ASP A 52 -2.61 13.97 -7.79
CA ASP A 52 -2.88 13.44 -9.14
C ASP A 52 -4.39 13.28 -9.47
N ARG A 53 -5.27 13.42 -8.46
CA ARG A 53 -6.72 13.26 -8.59
C ARG A 53 -7.51 14.14 -7.63
N LYS A 54 -8.80 14.32 -7.92
CA LYS A 54 -9.72 15.02 -7.02
C LYS A 54 -10.26 14.09 -5.93
N TRP A 55 -10.45 14.65 -4.75
CA TRP A 55 -11.05 13.99 -3.60
C TRP A 55 -12.29 14.74 -3.13
N TYR A 56 -13.24 14.01 -2.55
CA TYR A 56 -14.53 14.53 -2.14
C TYR A 56 -14.91 14.06 -0.74
N LEU A 57 -15.69 14.86 -0.01
CA LEU A 57 -16.20 14.51 1.31
C LEU A 57 -17.51 13.71 1.26
N ASP A 58 -18.12 13.58 0.08
CA ASP A 58 -19.38 12.86 -0.12
C ASP A 58 -19.32 11.88 -1.29
N ARG A 59 -20.13 10.82 -1.21
CA ARG A 59 -20.20 9.77 -2.24
C ARG A 59 -20.69 10.26 -3.61
N LYS A 60 -21.47 11.35 -3.65
CA LYS A 60 -21.94 11.92 -4.92
C LYS A 60 -20.86 12.77 -5.59
N MET A 61 -19.69 12.94 -4.95
CA MET A 61 -18.56 13.69 -5.46
C MET A 61 -18.93 15.14 -5.78
N THR A 62 -19.58 15.81 -4.82
CA THR A 62 -20.11 17.17 -4.97
C THR A 62 -19.44 18.19 -4.05
N ILE A 63 -18.82 17.73 -2.97
CA ILE A 63 -18.12 18.54 -1.98
C ILE A 63 -16.64 18.18 -2.05
N ASP A 64 -15.82 19.09 -2.59
CA ASP A 64 -14.38 18.91 -2.68
C ASP A 64 -13.77 18.74 -1.27
N ALA A 65 -12.85 17.79 -1.15
CA ALA A 65 -12.03 17.62 0.05
C ALA A 65 -10.83 18.56 0.01
N ASP A 66 -10.44 19.04 1.19
CA ASP A 66 -9.21 19.80 1.40
C ASP A 66 -8.00 18.85 1.29
N VAL A 67 -7.15 19.06 0.28
CA VAL A 67 -6.03 18.16 -0.03
C VAL A 67 -4.94 18.26 1.03
N GLU A 68 -4.67 19.46 1.55
CA GLU A 68 -3.70 19.67 2.62
C GLU A 68 -4.12 18.92 3.89
N LYS A 69 -5.42 18.84 4.19
CA LYS A 69 -5.94 18.01 5.30
C LYS A 69 -5.88 16.51 5.03
N LEU A 70 -5.95 16.09 3.78
CA LEU A 70 -5.72 14.68 3.40
C LEU A 70 -4.26 14.29 3.64
N GLU A 71 -3.33 15.14 3.19
CA GLU A 71 -1.89 14.99 3.38
C GLU A 71 -1.50 14.98 4.87
N ALA A 72 -2.21 15.77 5.68
CA ALA A 72 -2.01 15.83 7.13
C ALA A 72 -2.71 14.70 7.92
N GLY A 73 -3.45 13.80 7.24
CA GLY A 73 -4.15 12.68 7.86
C GLY A 73 -5.34 13.08 8.74
N GLU A 74 -6.01 14.19 8.44
CA GLU A 74 -7.07 14.79 9.27
C GLU A 74 -8.49 14.45 8.80
N ILE A 75 -8.63 13.97 7.56
CA ILE A 75 -9.94 13.60 7.00
C ILE A 75 -10.17 12.10 7.15
N SER A 76 -11.16 11.75 7.98
CA SER A 76 -11.52 10.36 8.30
C SER A 76 -12.08 9.59 7.11
N VAL A 77 -12.88 10.24 6.26
CA VAL A 77 -13.49 9.63 5.08
C VAL A 77 -13.40 10.61 3.91
N ALA A 78 -12.86 10.13 2.79
CA ALA A 78 -12.92 10.84 1.53
C ALA A 78 -13.14 9.85 0.38
N TYR A 79 -13.70 10.35 -0.71
CA TYR A 79 -14.09 9.60 -1.88
C TYR A 79 -13.31 10.08 -3.09
N THR A 80 -12.82 9.15 -3.89
CA THR A 80 -12.17 9.43 -5.18
C THR A 80 -12.33 8.21 -6.10
N ARG A 81 -11.91 8.35 -7.36
CA ARG A 81 -11.87 7.24 -8.31
C ARG A 81 -10.49 6.59 -8.30
N TYR A 82 -10.46 5.28 -8.57
CA TYR A 82 -9.26 4.46 -8.83
C TYR A 82 -8.22 4.31 -7.70
N TRP A 83 -8.27 5.12 -6.64
CA TRP A 83 -7.34 5.01 -5.50
C TRP A 83 -7.40 3.66 -4.77
N HIS A 84 -8.58 3.05 -4.67
CA HIS A 84 -8.73 1.82 -3.90
C HIS A 84 -7.94 0.65 -4.50
N ASP A 85 -7.83 0.56 -5.82
CA ASP A 85 -7.07 -0.52 -6.48
C ASP A 85 -5.57 -0.31 -6.31
N GLU A 86 -5.13 0.94 -6.44
CA GLU A 86 -3.75 1.35 -6.15
C GLU A 86 -3.39 1.04 -4.69
N HIS A 87 -4.27 1.38 -3.73
CA HIS A 87 -4.13 1.00 -2.32
C HIS A 87 -4.00 -0.52 -2.15
N CYS A 88 -4.84 -1.31 -2.83
CA CYS A 88 -4.76 -2.78 -2.74
C CYS A 88 -3.40 -3.30 -3.22
N THR A 89 -2.92 -2.82 -4.38
CA THR A 89 -1.57 -3.20 -4.88
C THR A 89 -0.45 -2.74 -3.96
N TYR A 90 -0.61 -1.57 -3.34
CA TYR A 90 0.32 -1.02 -2.34
C TYR A 90 0.41 -1.92 -1.11
N GLN A 91 -0.71 -2.41 -0.57
CA GLN A 91 -0.69 -3.32 0.59
C GLN A 91 0.07 -4.62 0.30
N PHE A 92 -0.10 -5.21 -0.89
CA PHE A 92 0.66 -6.40 -1.29
C PHE A 92 2.16 -6.11 -1.40
N ARG A 93 2.54 -4.96 -1.99
CA ARG A 93 3.94 -4.52 -2.03
C ARG A 93 4.50 -4.36 -0.63
N LYS A 94 3.77 -3.71 0.28
CA LYS A 94 4.19 -3.48 1.67
C LYS A 94 4.48 -4.79 2.40
N LEU A 95 3.61 -5.80 2.23
CA LEU A 95 3.83 -7.13 2.78
C LEU A 95 5.08 -7.80 2.19
N ALA A 96 5.24 -7.77 0.86
CA ALA A 96 6.41 -8.34 0.18
C ALA A 96 7.72 -7.67 0.62
N LEU A 97 7.74 -6.35 0.76
CA LEU A 97 8.88 -5.59 1.26
C LEU A 97 9.20 -5.93 2.71
N ALA A 98 8.19 -6.04 3.58
CA ALA A 98 8.41 -6.44 4.97
C ALA A 98 9.10 -7.81 5.06
N VAL A 99 8.66 -8.77 4.24
CA VAL A 99 9.29 -10.10 4.13
C VAL A 99 10.72 -9.99 3.62
N SER A 100 10.93 -9.27 2.52
CA SER A 100 12.24 -9.09 1.90
C SER A 100 13.26 -8.42 2.84
N MET A 101 12.82 -7.43 3.61
CA MET A 101 13.65 -6.71 4.58
C MET A 101 13.82 -7.47 5.90
N GLY A 102 13.16 -8.62 6.07
CA GLY A 102 13.17 -9.38 7.33
C GLY A 102 12.57 -8.62 8.52
N LYS A 103 11.56 -7.78 8.28
CA LYS A 103 10.91 -6.98 9.33
C LYS A 103 10.27 -7.89 10.37
N ARG A 104 10.38 -7.49 11.64
CA ARG A 104 9.73 -8.17 12.77
C ARG A 104 8.31 -7.68 13.04
N MET A 105 7.99 -6.48 12.56
CA MET A 105 6.73 -5.80 12.74
C MET A 105 6.30 -5.20 11.40
N ILE A 106 4.99 -5.14 11.17
CA ILE A 106 4.36 -4.55 9.99
C ILE A 106 2.99 -4.00 10.46
N ASN A 107 2.45 -3.02 9.73
CA ASN A 107 1.11 -2.52 10.01
C ASN A 107 0.05 -3.64 9.88
N SER A 108 -1.03 -3.50 10.66
CA SER A 108 -2.08 -4.52 10.76
C SER A 108 -2.77 -4.79 9.41
N LYS A 109 -2.99 -3.76 8.60
CA LYS A 109 -3.71 -3.86 7.33
C LYS A 109 -2.97 -4.66 6.27
N ALA A 110 -1.64 -4.55 6.20
CA ALA A 110 -0.81 -5.31 5.27
C ALA A 110 -0.61 -6.77 5.71
N LEU A 111 -0.70 -7.08 7.01
CA LEU A 111 -0.57 -8.44 7.54
C LEU A 111 -1.88 -9.24 7.51
N ASP A 112 -3.02 -8.55 7.55
CA ASP A 112 -4.33 -9.17 7.67
C ASP A 112 -4.71 -9.97 6.41
N ILE A 113 -5.03 -11.26 6.62
CA ILE A 113 -5.34 -12.18 5.51
C ILE A 113 -6.71 -11.89 4.91
N GLU A 114 -7.69 -11.46 5.72
CA GLU A 114 -9.02 -11.10 5.23
C GLU A 114 -8.97 -9.85 4.35
N HIS A 115 -8.19 -8.85 4.76
CA HIS A 115 -7.92 -7.68 3.94
C HIS A 115 -7.17 -8.03 2.66
N SER A 116 -6.17 -8.93 2.72
CA SER A 116 -5.46 -9.43 1.54
C SER A 116 -6.40 -10.11 0.54
N ASN A 117 -7.32 -10.95 1.02
CA ASN A 117 -8.35 -11.59 0.20
C ASN A 117 -9.31 -10.57 -0.42
N HIS A 118 -9.75 -9.59 0.36
CA HIS A 118 -10.59 -8.48 -0.12
C HIS A 118 -9.90 -7.72 -1.26
N CYS A 119 -8.63 -7.36 -1.08
CA CYS A 119 -7.83 -6.66 -2.09
C CYS A 119 -7.72 -7.46 -3.40
N ALA A 120 -7.39 -8.75 -3.29
CA ALA A 120 -7.24 -9.61 -4.46
C ALA A 120 -8.56 -9.73 -5.24
N LEU A 121 -9.67 -9.95 -4.53
CA LEU A 121 -11.00 -10.06 -5.14
C LEU A 121 -11.46 -8.73 -5.75
N ALA A 122 -11.28 -7.61 -5.06
CA ALA A 122 -11.67 -6.30 -5.55
C ALA A 122 -10.93 -5.92 -6.85
N ILE A 123 -9.62 -6.20 -6.91
CA ILE A 123 -8.83 -5.99 -8.14
C ILE A 123 -9.35 -6.92 -9.26
N ALA A 124 -9.57 -8.21 -8.97
CA ALA A 124 -10.05 -9.17 -9.96
C ALA A 124 -11.43 -8.78 -10.52
N GLU A 125 -12.37 -8.36 -9.67
CA GLU A 125 -13.69 -7.88 -10.07
C GLU A 125 -13.59 -6.63 -10.95
N ARG A 126 -12.72 -5.68 -10.60
CA ARG A 126 -12.52 -4.49 -11.43
C ARG A 126 -11.88 -4.82 -12.77
N LEU A 127 -10.91 -5.73 -12.81
CA LEU A 127 -10.33 -6.21 -14.07
C LEU A 127 -11.40 -6.87 -14.93
N ALA A 128 -12.17 -7.83 -14.40
CA ALA A 128 -13.27 -8.49 -15.12
C ALA A 128 -14.32 -7.48 -15.62
N GLY A 129 -14.69 -6.50 -14.79
CA GLY A 129 -15.58 -5.41 -15.18
C GLY A 129 -14.98 -4.53 -16.28
N SER A 130 -13.69 -4.23 -16.21
CA SER A 130 -12.99 -3.45 -17.24
C SER A 130 -12.96 -4.19 -18.59
N TYR A 131 -12.77 -5.51 -18.59
CA TYR A 131 -12.88 -6.33 -19.80
C TYR A 131 -14.27 -6.23 -20.42
N ASN A 132 -15.34 -6.23 -19.62
CA ASN A 132 -16.71 -6.09 -20.14
C ASN A 132 -17.01 -4.72 -20.77
N VAL A 133 -16.29 -3.67 -20.39
CA VAL A 133 -16.51 -2.29 -20.89
C VAL A 133 -15.50 -1.90 -21.98
N SER A 134 -14.30 -2.46 -21.93
CA SER A 134 -13.14 -2.08 -22.75
C SER A 134 -12.81 -3.08 -23.85
N TYR A 135 -13.58 -4.18 -23.98
CA TYR A 135 -13.47 -5.07 -25.14
C TYR A 135 -13.87 -4.30 -26.40
N VAL A 136 -12.89 -3.63 -26.99
CA VAL A 136 -12.89 -3.31 -28.40
C VAL A 136 -12.61 -4.65 -29.07
N GLU A 137 -13.41 -5.10 -30.03
CA GLU A 137 -13.17 -6.35 -30.77
C GLU A 137 -11.75 -6.43 -31.39
N THR A 138 -11.04 -5.30 -31.44
CA THR A 138 -9.66 -5.14 -31.92
C THR A 138 -8.56 -5.34 -30.87
N ASP A 139 -8.88 -5.51 -29.58
CA ASP A 139 -7.87 -5.81 -28.56
C ASP A 139 -7.49 -7.30 -28.63
N HIS A 140 -6.37 -7.57 -29.30
CA HIS A 140 -5.77 -8.89 -29.42
C HIS A 140 -4.57 -9.06 -28.48
N SER A 141 -4.53 -8.33 -27.36
CA SER A 141 -3.48 -8.52 -26.36
C SER A 141 -3.55 -9.95 -25.81
N MET A 142 -2.43 -10.67 -25.95
CA MET A 142 -2.28 -12.03 -25.44
C MET A 142 -1.50 -11.97 -24.13
N THR A 143 -2.04 -12.57 -23.08
CA THR A 143 -1.29 -12.81 -21.83
C THR A 143 -0.60 -14.16 -21.89
N GLU A 144 0.62 -14.24 -21.40
CA GLU A 144 1.36 -15.50 -21.29
C GLU A 144 1.25 -16.08 -19.86
N SER A 145 1.22 -17.41 -19.77
CA SER A 145 1.24 -18.15 -18.52
C SER A 145 2.20 -19.32 -18.67
N HIS A 146 3.41 -19.14 -18.13
CA HIS A 146 4.46 -20.16 -18.19
C HIS A 146 4.32 -21.10 -16.99
N LEU A 147 4.51 -22.40 -17.23
CA LEU A 147 4.58 -23.38 -16.14
C LEU A 147 5.90 -23.20 -15.37
N GLY A 148 5.81 -22.74 -14.13
CA GLY A 148 6.94 -22.62 -13.20
C GLY A 148 7.17 -23.89 -12.38
N TYR A 149 8.42 -24.15 -11.99
CA TYR A 149 8.81 -25.21 -11.06
C TYR A 149 9.51 -24.57 -9.86
N GLU A 150 8.73 -24.27 -8.82
CA GLU A 150 9.21 -23.53 -7.65
C GLU A 150 9.89 -24.45 -6.62
N TRP A 151 10.81 -23.89 -5.83
CA TRP A 151 11.43 -24.56 -4.69
C TRP A 151 10.92 -24.01 -3.37
N CYS A 152 10.79 -24.88 -2.37
CA CYS A 152 10.47 -24.47 -1.01
C CYS A 152 11.71 -23.84 -0.36
N LEU A 153 11.66 -22.52 -0.13
CA LEU A 153 12.73 -21.77 0.51
C LEU A 153 12.27 -21.24 1.89
N PRO A 154 13.15 -21.19 2.90
CA PRO A 154 12.81 -20.59 4.19
C PRO A 154 12.62 -19.07 4.04
N LEU A 155 11.61 -18.52 4.70
CA LEU A 155 11.23 -17.09 4.68
C LEU A 155 12.28 -16.10 5.25
N LYS A 156 13.54 -16.51 5.49
CA LYS A 156 14.57 -15.74 6.22
C LYS A 156 16.01 -15.89 5.71
N SER A 157 16.24 -16.24 4.45
CA SER A 157 17.62 -16.43 3.95
C SER A 157 18.29 -15.18 3.34
N ILE A 158 17.66 -14.00 3.30
CA ILE A 158 18.24 -12.83 2.61
C ILE A 158 18.30 -11.62 3.56
N ALA A 159 19.29 -11.61 4.45
CA ALA A 159 19.65 -10.40 5.18
C ALA A 159 20.59 -9.54 4.30
N SER A 160 20.01 -8.63 3.52
CA SER A 160 20.67 -7.34 3.29
C SER A 160 19.68 -6.27 3.73
N LEU A 161 19.96 -5.63 4.87
CA LEU A 161 19.03 -4.75 5.58
C LEU A 161 18.70 -3.45 4.84
N ASP A 162 19.39 -3.13 3.74
CA ASP A 162 19.52 -1.75 3.27
C ASP A 162 19.17 -1.48 1.80
N LYS A 163 18.34 -2.30 1.13
CA LYS A 163 17.92 -1.98 -0.25
C LYS A 163 16.41 -2.01 -0.43
N ALA A 164 15.80 -0.83 -0.40
CA ALA A 164 14.52 -0.61 -1.05
C ALA A 164 14.68 -0.90 -2.55
N VAL A 165 13.85 -1.80 -3.09
CA VAL A 165 13.82 -2.10 -4.53
C VAL A 165 12.75 -1.18 -5.17
N PRO A 166 13.12 -0.30 -6.11
CA PRO A 166 12.16 0.57 -6.80
C PRO A 166 11.21 -0.26 -7.66
N ILE A 167 9.95 0.19 -7.81
CA ILE A 167 8.96 -0.49 -8.68
C ILE A 167 9.41 -0.42 -10.13
N TYR A 168 9.92 0.76 -10.51
CA TYR A 168 10.39 1.04 -11.85
C TYR A 168 11.92 1.09 -11.84
N PRO A 169 12.61 0.30 -12.68
CA PRO A 169 14.03 0.48 -12.89
C PRO A 169 14.27 1.90 -13.43
N LYS A 170 14.98 2.76 -12.69
CA LYS A 170 15.45 4.04 -13.24
C LYS A 170 16.27 3.73 -14.51
N GLY A 171 15.88 4.36 -15.61
CA GLY A 171 16.17 3.92 -16.98
C GLY A 171 17.58 3.38 -17.19
N GLN A 172 17.66 2.17 -17.73
CA GLN A 172 18.85 1.78 -18.48
C GLN A 172 18.88 2.69 -19.71
N GLY A 173 19.72 3.71 -19.65
CA GLY A 173 20.02 4.55 -20.80
C GLY A 173 20.36 3.63 -21.96
N LYS A 174 19.52 3.66 -23.00
CA LYS A 174 19.86 3.12 -24.31
C LYS A 174 21.17 3.79 -24.73
N LYS A 175 22.26 3.03 -24.73
CA LYS A 175 23.39 3.28 -25.62
C LYS A 175 23.16 2.49 -26.90
#